data_AF-A0A5C8F3S7-F1
#
_entry.id   AF-A0A5C8F3S7-F1
#
_cell.length_a   1.000
_cell.length_b   1.000
_cell.length_c   1.000
_cell.angle_alpha   90.00
_cell.angle_beta   90.00
_cell.angle_gamma   90.00
#
_symmetry.space_group_name_H-M   'P 1'
#
loop_
_entity.id
_entity.type
_entity.pdbx_description
1 polymer ?
#
loop_
_entity_poly.entity_id
_entity_poly.type
_entity_poly.pdbx_seq_one_letter_code
_entity_poly.pdbx_strand_id
1 'polypeptide(L)'
;MGFNDINEADDINDVTNNYNYEDDRDTILNDPIKSIELISKISSIQKNTFYKDFQILNRTLNTSFMNSFSSIRLGGEIKLYNELLNISDKISKSNRMISLQNKTVIGIGGKFSSGKSRFINSIMNLYILPEAQVPTTSIPTYIINGKEQEIKAFTKNNTEIILTKEELEALTHKFYKKYKIGFRYIIDNILISSSSFPYKNVAILDTPGYSKDDSNINSNKIADAEQAREQLRGSDFIIWLMKIKDGVIDNKDVEFIKTLNYKNDILFIFNKCDEAYPNPNNAKAMYDSIDKTKIILKENKIKFYDVIPYSSKEYYNTKYDKEAKLLKFLDDAESYQNKNEDIMRNIYNIVTTINKKMDNMLTDYFKMKDMISKNIYISEEPLYIKALTALYFDISNYISNIKLSKYKFKDVSNKIYTSFSNIVKKG
;
A
#
# COMPACT_ATOMS: atom_id res chain seq x y z
N MET A 1 -74.93 -14.20 28.58
CA MET A 1 -74.52 -15.46 29.23
C MET A 1 -73.78 -16.25 28.14
N GLY A 2 -72.50 -16.02 27.88
CA GLY A 2 -71.31 -16.49 28.64
C GLY A 2 -70.92 -17.89 28.14
N PHE A 3 -69.68 -18.31 27.91
CA PHE A 3 -68.30 -17.76 27.91
C PHE A 3 -67.41 -18.89 27.30
N ASN A 4 -66.32 -18.57 26.54
CA ASN A 4 -65.04 -19.31 26.31
C ASN A 4 -65.05 -20.75 25.73
N ASP A 5 -64.02 -21.29 25.05
CA ASP A 5 -62.75 -20.85 24.42
C ASP A 5 -62.19 -22.09 23.66
N ILE A 6 -61.13 -21.87 22.86
CA ILE A 6 -60.02 -22.78 22.47
C ILE A 6 -59.85 -22.99 20.95
N ASN A 7 -58.99 -22.09 20.43
CA ASN A 7 -57.80 -22.26 19.59
C ASN A 7 -57.84 -22.74 18.13
N GLU A 8 -57.06 -21.95 17.38
CA GLU A 8 -56.82 -21.88 15.94
C GLU A 8 -55.70 -22.82 15.46
N ALA A 9 -55.86 -23.18 14.18
CA ALA A 9 -54.83 -23.26 13.13
C ALA A 9 -53.64 -24.22 13.29
N ASP A 10 -53.76 -25.36 12.60
CA ASP A 10 -52.63 -26.12 12.03
C ASP A 10 -52.53 -25.85 10.51
N ASP A 11 -51.31 -26.03 9.99
CA ASP A 11 -50.89 -26.12 8.58
C ASP A 11 -50.41 -24.86 7.84
N ILE A 12 -49.19 -24.40 8.19
CA ILE A 12 -48.16 -24.00 7.21
C ILE A 12 -46.79 -24.50 7.70
N ASN A 13 -46.34 -25.66 7.21
CA ASN A 13 -44.96 -26.13 7.37
C ASN A 13 -44.05 -25.39 6.39
N ASP A 14 -43.45 -24.29 6.86
CA ASP A 14 -42.39 -23.57 6.15
C ASP A 14 -41.02 -24.13 6.53
N VAL A 15 -40.27 -24.53 5.50
CA VAL A 15 -38.94 -25.13 5.59
C VAL A 15 -37.92 -24.02 5.82
N THR A 16 -37.74 -23.61 7.07
CA THR A 16 -36.60 -22.78 7.47
C THR A 16 -36.01 -23.28 8.78
N ASN A 17 -35.15 -24.30 8.71
CA ASN A 17 -34.20 -24.58 9.79
C ASN A 17 -32.94 -25.23 9.23
N ASN A 18 -31.87 -24.45 9.16
CA ASN A 18 -30.54 -24.73 9.74
C ASN A 18 -29.41 -24.06 8.95
N TYR A 19 -29.08 -22.81 9.28
CA TYR A 19 -27.70 -22.29 9.23
C TYR A 19 -27.55 -21.09 10.19
N ASN A 20 -27.72 -21.32 11.49
CA ASN A 20 -27.21 -20.45 12.54
C ASN A 20 -26.31 -21.28 13.46
N TYR A 21 -25.08 -21.54 13.02
CA TYR A 21 -24.01 -21.75 13.98
C TYR A 21 -23.45 -20.37 14.30
N GLU A 22 -23.94 -19.77 15.39
CA GLU A 22 -23.20 -18.72 16.06
C GLU A 22 -21.88 -19.36 16.52
N ASP A 23 -20.76 -18.80 16.06
CA ASP A 23 -19.44 -19.23 16.47
C ASP A 23 -19.23 -18.66 17.88
N ASP A 24 -19.66 -19.41 18.90
CA ASP A 24 -19.62 -19.07 20.34
C ASP A 24 -18.21 -18.70 20.88
N ARG A 25 -17.18 -18.79 20.04
CA ARG A 25 -15.79 -18.47 20.37
C ARG A 25 -15.39 -17.03 20.10
N ASP A 26 -16.20 -16.24 19.39
CA ASP A 26 -15.87 -14.85 19.06
C ASP A 26 -16.17 -13.92 20.26
N THR A 27 -15.22 -13.87 21.20
CA THR A 27 -15.41 -13.21 22.50
C THR A 27 -15.63 -11.70 22.40
N ILE A 28 -15.10 -11.04 21.37
CA ILE A 28 -15.34 -9.60 21.15
C ILE A 28 -16.73 -9.37 20.59
N LEU A 29 -17.11 -10.15 19.56
CA LEU A 29 -18.42 -10.02 18.93
C LEU A 29 -19.56 -10.29 19.92
N ASN A 30 -19.36 -11.20 20.87
CA ASN A 30 -20.38 -11.63 21.83
C ASN A 30 -20.41 -10.85 23.15
N ASP A 31 -19.41 -10.02 23.41
CA ASP A 31 -19.33 -9.15 24.59
C ASP A 31 -19.57 -7.68 24.18
N PRO A 32 -20.73 -7.08 24.57
CA PRO A 32 -21.03 -5.69 24.24
C PRO A 32 -19.99 -4.69 24.74
N ILE A 33 -19.34 -4.96 25.87
CA ILE A 33 -18.32 -4.07 26.45
C ILE A 33 -17.08 -4.09 25.55
N LYS A 34 -16.56 -5.28 25.23
CA LYS A 34 -15.40 -5.43 24.33
C LYS A 34 -15.68 -4.87 22.93
N SER A 35 -16.90 -5.05 22.43
CA SER A 35 -17.33 -4.47 21.15
C SER A 35 -17.31 -2.93 21.18
N ILE A 36 -17.83 -2.32 22.26
CA ILE A 36 -17.78 -0.85 22.44
C ILE A 36 -16.34 -0.37 22.61
N GLU A 37 -15.50 -1.10 23.34
CA GLU A 37 -14.07 -0.79 23.49
C GLU A 37 -13.36 -0.79 22.14
N LEU A 38 -13.59 -1.79 21.29
CA LEU A 38 -13.03 -1.85 19.94
C LEU A 38 -13.51 -0.69 19.06
N ILE A 39 -14.81 -0.38 19.07
CA ILE A 39 -15.37 0.76 18.33
C ILE A 39 -14.74 2.06 18.81
N SER A 40 -14.66 2.26 20.12
CA SER A 40 -14.05 3.45 20.74
C SER A 40 -12.59 3.58 20.35
N LYS A 41 -11.83 2.49 20.44
CA LYS A 41 -10.42 2.42 20.06
C LYS A 41 -10.22 2.82 18.60
N ILE A 42 -11.00 2.26 17.68
CA ILE A 42 -10.92 2.55 16.23
C ILE A 42 -11.38 3.96 15.88
N SER A 43 -12.40 4.46 16.57
CA SER A 43 -12.99 5.79 16.33
C SER A 43 -12.24 6.91 17.05
N SER A 44 -11.35 6.58 17.99
CA SER A 44 -10.64 7.57 18.78
C SER A 44 -9.73 8.44 17.89
N ILE A 45 -9.92 9.76 17.98
CA ILE A 45 -9.00 10.73 17.41
C ILE A 45 -7.79 10.82 18.34
N GLN A 46 -6.83 9.92 18.18
CA GLN A 46 -5.58 10.02 18.92
C GLN A 46 -4.72 11.20 18.40
N LYS A 47 -3.86 11.75 19.26
CA LYS A 47 -2.87 12.77 18.86
C LYS A 47 -1.96 12.18 17.80
N ASN A 48 -2.27 12.51 16.55
CA ASN A 48 -1.53 12.01 15.41
C ASN A 48 -0.19 12.75 15.31
N THR A 49 0.88 12.15 15.88
CA THR A 49 2.22 12.75 15.81
C THR A 49 2.77 12.78 14.38
N PHE A 50 2.33 11.87 13.51
CA PHE A 50 2.57 11.94 12.08
C PHE A 50 1.95 13.21 11.49
N TYR A 51 0.70 13.53 11.83
CA TYR A 51 0.03 14.77 11.37
C TYR A 51 0.73 16.02 11.89
N LYS A 52 1.29 15.99 13.11
CA LYS A 52 2.10 17.08 13.64
C LYS A 52 3.38 17.28 12.81
N ASP A 53 4.14 16.22 12.55
CA ASP A 53 5.37 16.32 11.75
C ASP A 53 5.07 16.69 10.30
N PHE A 54 3.96 16.19 9.75
CA PHE A 54 3.44 16.53 8.43
C PHE A 54 3.01 18.01 8.32
N GLN A 55 2.35 18.56 9.36
CA GLN A 55 2.06 20.00 9.41
C GLN A 55 3.33 20.84 9.45
N ILE A 56 4.34 20.41 10.22
CA ILE A 56 5.65 21.10 10.27
C ILE A 56 6.31 21.09 8.89
N LEU A 57 6.27 19.94 8.20
CA LEU A 57 6.76 19.79 6.84
C LEU A 57 6.02 20.75 5.88
N ASN A 58 4.70 20.70 5.84
CA ASN A 58 3.90 21.55 4.96
C ASN A 58 4.11 23.03 5.24
N ARG A 59 4.18 23.43 6.52
CA ARG A 59 4.50 24.81 6.87
C ARG A 59 5.89 25.19 6.36
N THR A 60 6.89 24.33 6.57
CA THR A 60 8.26 24.56 6.10
C THR A 60 8.32 24.71 4.58
N LEU A 61 7.62 23.86 3.83
CA LEU A 61 7.51 23.95 2.37
C LEU A 61 6.80 25.25 1.95
N ASN A 62 5.59 25.51 2.47
CA ASN A 62 4.76 26.63 2.03
C ASN A 62 5.31 28.00 2.44
N THR A 63 5.94 28.12 3.62
CA THR A 63 6.40 29.41 4.15
C THR A 63 7.89 29.61 3.97
N SER A 64 8.72 28.59 4.19
CA SER A 64 10.16 28.81 4.37
C SER A 64 10.97 28.50 3.11
N PHE A 65 10.48 27.60 2.25
CA PHE A 65 11.16 27.24 1.01
C PHE A 65 11.33 28.44 0.08
N MET A 66 10.22 29.06 -0.36
CA MET A 66 10.30 30.21 -1.29
C MET A 66 10.98 31.42 -0.64
N ASN A 67 10.79 31.63 0.66
CA ASN A 67 11.45 32.70 1.41
C ASN A 67 12.98 32.53 1.51
N SER A 68 13.51 31.32 1.30
CA SER A 68 14.96 31.11 1.22
C SER A 68 15.56 31.80 0.00
N PHE A 69 14.75 32.07 -1.03
CA PHE A 69 15.18 32.63 -2.31
C PHE A 69 14.62 34.03 -2.57
N SER A 70 14.07 34.72 -1.58
CA SER A 70 13.42 36.03 -1.78
C SER A 70 14.34 37.13 -2.32
N SER A 71 15.66 36.99 -2.10
CA SER A 71 16.69 37.94 -2.52
C SER A 71 17.46 37.54 -3.78
N ILE A 72 17.15 36.39 -4.39
CA ILE A 72 17.86 35.86 -5.57
C ILE A 72 16.88 35.31 -6.61
N ARG A 73 17.38 35.03 -7.82
CA ARG A 73 16.64 34.32 -8.87
C ARG A 73 17.44 33.09 -9.29
N LEU A 74 17.01 31.91 -8.84
CA LEU A 74 17.61 30.61 -9.17
C LEU A 74 17.16 30.08 -10.53
N GLY A 75 15.94 30.44 -10.95
CA GLY A 75 15.30 29.91 -12.16
C GLY A 75 14.81 28.47 -11.97
N GLY A 76 13.53 28.24 -12.26
CA GLY A 76 12.90 26.93 -12.11
C GLY A 76 12.59 26.53 -10.66
N GLU A 77 12.55 27.48 -9.73
CA GLU A 77 12.21 27.24 -8.32
C GLU A 77 10.80 26.68 -8.19
N ILE A 78 9.87 27.18 -9.00
CA ILE A 78 8.47 26.73 -9.01
C ILE A 78 8.38 25.24 -9.37
N LYS A 79 9.19 24.77 -10.33
CA LYS A 79 9.22 23.35 -10.71
C LYS A 79 9.68 22.48 -9.54
N LEU A 80 10.81 22.85 -8.91
CA LEU A 80 11.37 22.12 -7.77
C LEU A 80 10.46 22.16 -6.54
N TYR A 81 9.77 23.29 -6.32
CA TYR A 81 8.74 23.44 -5.29
C TYR A 81 7.56 22.49 -5.54
N ASN A 82 7.05 22.43 -6.77
CA ASN A 82 5.96 21.52 -7.14
C ASN A 82 6.37 20.05 -7.00
N GLU A 83 7.62 19.69 -7.31
CA GLU A 83 8.14 18.33 -7.05
C GLU A 83 8.12 17.99 -5.55
N LEU A 84 8.52 18.92 -4.68
CA LEU A 84 8.44 18.74 -3.23
C LEU A 84 6.98 18.66 -2.73
N LEU A 85 6.08 19.47 -3.27
CA LEU A 85 4.65 19.40 -2.94
C LEU A 85 4.04 18.06 -3.35
N ASN A 86 4.36 17.56 -4.54
CA ASN A 86 3.89 16.25 -4.98
C ASN A 86 4.38 15.13 -4.07
N ILE A 87 5.62 15.20 -3.58
CA ILE A 87 6.15 14.26 -2.58
C ILE A 87 5.38 14.38 -1.27
N SER A 88 5.15 15.61 -0.78
CA SER A 88 4.35 15.86 0.43
C SER A 88 2.94 15.30 0.30
N ASP A 89 2.29 15.49 -0.84
CA ASP A 89 0.94 14.99 -1.12
C ASP A 89 0.87 13.47 -1.23
N LYS A 90 1.89 12.81 -1.80
CA LYS A 90 1.98 11.35 -1.80
C LYS A 90 2.03 10.81 -0.36
N ILE A 91 2.80 11.47 0.50
CA ILE A 91 3.00 11.08 1.90
C ILE A 91 1.75 11.37 2.74
N SER A 92 1.07 12.48 2.49
CA SER A 92 -0.16 12.86 3.19
C SER A 92 -1.31 11.87 2.98
N LYS A 93 -1.33 11.23 1.80
CA LYS A 93 -2.42 10.36 1.36
C LYS A 93 -2.25 8.90 1.78
N SER A 94 -1.14 8.51 2.41
CA SER A 94 -0.95 7.09 2.75
C SER A 94 0.18 6.82 3.75
N ASN A 95 -0.17 6.51 5.01
CA ASN A 95 0.75 5.80 5.93
C ASN A 95 1.27 4.50 5.30
N ARG A 96 0.43 3.84 4.48
CA ARG A 96 0.80 2.71 3.62
C ARG A 96 2.08 2.96 2.82
N MET A 97 2.29 4.16 2.25
CA MET A 97 3.46 4.40 1.41
C MET A 97 4.77 4.47 2.19
N ILE A 98 4.73 4.73 3.50
CA ILE A 98 5.91 4.76 4.35
C ILE A 98 6.30 3.33 4.73
N SER A 99 5.36 2.55 5.27
CA SER A 99 5.65 1.18 5.70
C SER A 99 5.98 0.24 4.54
N LEU A 100 5.49 0.56 3.33
CA LEU A 100 5.79 -0.15 2.08
C LEU A 100 6.92 0.49 1.27
N GLN A 101 7.57 1.55 1.78
CA GLN A 101 8.68 2.18 1.07
C GLN A 101 9.78 1.15 0.81
N ASN A 102 10.28 1.09 -0.42
CA ASN A 102 11.29 0.12 -0.89
C ASN A 102 10.85 -1.35 -0.80
N LYS A 103 9.56 -1.63 -0.61
CA LYS A 103 9.03 -3.00 -0.70
C LYS A 103 8.44 -3.28 -2.08
N THR A 104 8.62 -4.51 -2.53
CA THR A 104 7.92 -5.12 -3.66
C THR A 104 6.58 -5.65 -3.17
N VAL A 105 5.48 -5.10 -3.68
CA VAL A 105 4.13 -5.50 -3.29
C VAL A 105 3.66 -6.65 -4.17
N ILE A 106 3.34 -7.79 -3.55
CA ILE A 106 2.72 -8.94 -4.20
C ILE A 106 1.23 -8.95 -3.86
N GLY A 107 0.38 -8.67 -4.84
CA GLY A 107 -1.07 -8.71 -4.70
C GLY A 107 -1.63 -10.11 -4.86
N ILE A 108 -2.42 -10.57 -3.89
CA ILE A 108 -3.12 -11.87 -3.97
C ILE A 108 -4.53 -11.66 -4.50
N GLY A 109 -4.74 -12.00 -5.77
CA GLY A 109 -6.03 -11.87 -6.47
C GLY A 109 -6.80 -13.20 -6.57
N GLY A 110 -8.06 -13.12 -7.00
CA GLY A 110 -8.92 -14.27 -7.24
C GLY A 110 -10.31 -14.16 -6.61
N LYS A 111 -11.21 -15.07 -7.00
CA LYS A 111 -12.61 -15.09 -6.56
C LYS A 111 -12.77 -15.15 -5.04
N PHE A 112 -13.98 -14.85 -4.59
CA PHE A 112 -14.34 -15.12 -3.20
C PHE A 112 -14.19 -16.62 -2.86
N SER A 113 -13.76 -16.92 -1.64
CA SER A 113 -13.53 -18.28 -1.16
C SER A 113 -12.46 -19.11 -1.91
N SER A 114 -11.62 -18.52 -2.77
CA SER A 114 -10.49 -19.21 -3.42
C SER A 114 -9.37 -19.62 -2.46
N GLY A 115 -9.44 -19.17 -1.21
CA GLY A 115 -8.50 -19.52 -0.14
C GLY A 115 -7.31 -18.59 -0.03
N LYS A 116 -7.44 -17.31 -0.43
CA LYS A 116 -6.38 -16.29 -0.37
C LYS A 116 -5.72 -16.17 0.99
N SER A 117 -6.48 -15.88 2.04
CA SER A 117 -5.91 -15.69 3.39
C SER A 117 -5.26 -16.97 3.93
N ARG A 118 -5.82 -18.14 3.66
CA ARG A 118 -5.20 -19.44 4.03
C ARG A 118 -3.94 -19.74 3.22
N PHE A 119 -3.93 -19.40 1.93
CA PHE A 119 -2.74 -19.50 1.10
C PHE A 119 -1.62 -18.62 1.65
N ILE A 120 -1.93 -17.37 1.97
CA ILE A 120 -1.00 -16.46 2.63
C ILE A 120 -0.50 -17.09 3.94
N ASN A 121 -1.38 -17.48 4.86
CA ASN A 121 -0.95 -18.13 6.11
C ASN A 121 0.01 -19.31 5.89
N SER A 122 -0.24 -20.14 4.86
CA SER A 122 0.61 -21.29 4.53
C SER A 122 1.99 -20.92 3.99
N ILE A 123 2.10 -19.94 3.08
CA ILE A 123 3.41 -19.52 2.53
C ILE A 123 4.23 -18.73 3.56
N MET A 124 3.54 -18.16 4.55
CA MET A 124 4.13 -17.38 5.62
C MET A 124 4.57 -18.22 6.82
N ASN A 125 4.07 -19.47 6.92
CA ASN A 125 4.08 -20.26 8.15
C ASN A 125 3.54 -19.47 9.36
N LEU A 126 2.48 -18.69 9.15
CA LEU A 126 1.87 -17.78 10.12
C LEU A 126 0.35 -17.88 10.06
N TYR A 127 -0.30 -18.29 11.14
CA TYR A 127 -1.77 -18.37 11.22
C TYR A 127 -2.37 -17.09 11.83
N ILE A 128 -2.23 -15.97 11.10
CA ILE A 128 -2.62 -14.64 11.59
C ILE A 128 -3.80 -14.02 10.84
N LEU A 129 -3.98 -14.34 9.57
CA LEU A 129 -5.11 -13.83 8.81
C LEU A 129 -6.37 -14.65 9.12
N PRO A 130 -7.54 -14.01 9.31
CA PRO A 130 -8.81 -14.71 9.49
C PRO A 130 -9.18 -15.52 8.24
N GLU A 131 -9.31 -16.85 8.39
CA GLU A 131 -9.62 -17.78 7.28
C GLU A 131 -11.12 -18.00 7.03
N ALA A 132 -11.98 -17.35 7.83
CA ALA A 132 -13.43 -17.59 7.80
C ALA A 132 -14.03 -17.38 6.39
N GLN A 133 -15.03 -18.21 6.04
CA GLN A 133 -15.74 -18.20 4.74
C GLN A 133 -16.63 -16.96 4.51
N VAL A 134 -16.56 -15.97 5.40
CA VAL A 134 -17.37 -14.74 5.38
C VAL A 134 -16.45 -13.59 4.94
N PRO A 135 -16.90 -12.54 4.23
CA PRO A 135 -15.98 -11.52 3.70
C PRO A 135 -15.11 -10.87 4.78
N THR A 136 -13.87 -11.33 4.90
CA THR A 136 -12.89 -10.82 5.86
C THR A 136 -12.07 -9.67 5.25
N THR A 137 -11.84 -9.71 3.94
CA THR A 137 -10.89 -8.85 3.22
C THR A 137 -11.45 -7.52 2.71
N SER A 138 -12.42 -6.93 3.41
CA SER A 138 -12.95 -5.59 3.02
C SER A 138 -11.93 -4.47 3.21
N ILE A 139 -10.93 -4.72 4.06
CA ILE A 139 -9.83 -3.80 4.39
C ILE A 139 -8.55 -4.40 3.82
N PRO A 140 -7.80 -3.69 2.94
CA PRO A 140 -6.51 -4.16 2.47
C PRO A 140 -5.58 -4.46 3.63
N THR A 141 -5.01 -5.66 3.63
CA THR A 141 -4.11 -6.13 4.69
C THR A 141 -2.75 -6.43 4.08
N TYR A 142 -1.73 -5.70 4.53
CA TYR A 142 -0.33 -5.89 4.16
C TYR A 142 0.35 -6.76 5.20
N ILE A 143 1.17 -7.69 4.72
CA ILE A 143 1.99 -8.54 5.56
C ILE A 143 3.45 -8.31 5.16
N ILE A 144 4.28 -7.95 6.13
CA ILE A 144 5.69 -7.60 5.94
C ILE A 144 6.58 -8.28 6.98
N ASN A 145 7.88 -8.31 6.71
CA ASN A 145 8.86 -8.75 7.68
C ASN A 145 9.04 -7.65 8.73
N GLY A 146 9.05 -8.07 10.00
CA GLY A 146 9.22 -7.19 11.16
C GLY A 146 10.16 -7.82 12.19
N LYS A 147 10.60 -7.03 13.18
CA LYS A 147 11.40 -7.57 14.30
C LYS A 147 10.56 -8.40 15.26
N GLU A 148 9.32 -7.97 15.46
CA GLU A 148 8.34 -8.59 16.35
C GLU A 148 7.02 -8.76 15.60
N GLN A 149 6.11 -9.55 16.18
CA GLN A 149 4.77 -9.68 15.66
C GLN A 149 3.90 -8.50 16.11
N GLU A 150 3.43 -7.70 15.15
CA GLU A 150 2.61 -6.53 15.44
C GLU A 150 1.50 -6.37 14.39
N ILE A 151 0.29 -6.01 14.84
CA ILE A 151 -0.85 -5.72 13.97
C ILE A 151 -1.21 -4.25 14.16
N LYS A 152 -1.14 -3.47 13.09
CA LYS A 152 -1.48 -2.05 13.07
C LYS A 152 -2.62 -1.83 12.09
N ALA A 153 -3.67 -1.15 12.51
CA ALA A 153 -4.64 -0.55 11.61
C ALA A 153 -4.31 0.93 11.41
N PHE A 154 -4.31 1.36 10.16
CA PHE A 154 -4.21 2.76 9.80
C PHE A 154 -5.58 3.27 9.38
N THR A 155 -6.07 4.29 10.07
CA THR A 155 -7.35 4.92 9.72
C THR A 155 -7.18 5.85 8.52
N LYS A 156 -8.29 6.20 7.85
CA LYS A 156 -8.32 7.20 6.76
C LYS A 156 -7.87 8.60 7.21
N ASN A 157 -7.86 8.86 8.51
CA ASN A 157 -7.31 10.07 9.11
C ASN A 157 -5.83 9.91 9.52
N ASN A 158 -5.15 8.89 8.97
CA ASN A 158 -3.75 8.54 9.22
C ASN A 158 -3.43 8.25 10.69
N THR A 159 -4.41 7.81 11.49
CA THR A 159 -4.16 7.37 12.87
C THR A 159 -3.69 5.92 12.87
N GLU A 160 -2.62 5.64 13.59
CA GLU A 160 -2.16 4.28 13.85
C GLU A 160 -2.86 3.71 15.09
N ILE A 161 -3.31 2.46 15.00
CA ILE A 161 -4.01 1.75 16.07
C ILE A 161 -3.41 0.35 16.16
N ILE A 162 -2.84 0.01 17.32
CA ILE A 162 -2.33 -1.33 17.59
C ILE A 162 -3.51 -2.25 17.88
N LEU A 163 -3.60 -3.37 17.18
CA LEU A 163 -4.66 -4.37 17.33
C LEU A 163 -4.12 -5.68 17.92
N THR A 164 -4.95 -6.36 18.70
CA THR A 164 -4.74 -7.79 19.01
C THR A 164 -5.21 -8.66 17.84
N LYS A 165 -4.86 -9.95 17.87
CA LYS A 165 -5.36 -10.93 16.90
C LYS A 165 -6.89 -11.05 16.96
N GLU A 166 -7.46 -11.06 18.16
CA GLU A 166 -8.92 -11.14 18.35
C GLU A 166 -9.61 -9.90 17.78
N GLU A 167 -9.04 -8.71 18.00
CA GLU A 167 -9.55 -7.46 17.43
C GLU A 167 -9.51 -7.49 15.90
N LEU A 168 -8.43 -8.00 15.30
CA LEU A 168 -8.32 -8.20 13.85
C LEU A 168 -9.42 -9.14 13.31
N GLU A 169 -9.68 -10.26 14.00
CA GLU A 169 -10.75 -11.20 13.66
C GLU A 169 -12.14 -10.54 13.77
N ALA A 170 -12.32 -9.65 14.74
CA ALA A 170 -13.52 -8.85 14.90
C ALA A 170 -13.70 -7.78 13.80
N LEU A 171 -12.66 -7.39 13.04
CA LEU A 171 -12.81 -6.44 11.92
C LEU A 171 -13.45 -7.03 10.67
N THR A 172 -13.86 -8.30 10.72
CA THR A 172 -14.48 -9.02 9.60
C THR A 172 -15.97 -8.65 9.43
N HIS A 173 -16.59 -9.11 8.33
CA HIS A 173 -18.02 -8.90 8.09
C HIS A 173 -18.94 -9.48 9.19
N LYS A 174 -18.44 -10.33 10.09
CA LYS A 174 -19.17 -10.78 11.29
C LYS A 174 -19.65 -9.59 12.14
N PHE A 175 -18.78 -8.60 12.35
CA PHE A 175 -19.11 -7.40 13.14
C PHE A 175 -20.13 -6.52 12.46
N TYR A 176 -20.02 -6.34 11.13
CA TYR A 176 -21.05 -5.65 10.36
C TYR A 176 -22.40 -6.37 10.43
N LYS A 177 -22.43 -7.71 10.37
CA LYS A 177 -23.69 -8.48 10.45
C LYS A 177 -24.43 -8.20 11.76
N LYS A 178 -23.70 -8.19 12.89
CA LYS A 178 -24.24 -8.01 14.25
C LYS A 178 -24.54 -6.56 14.58
N TYR A 179 -23.58 -5.66 14.41
CA TYR A 179 -23.67 -4.26 14.86
C TYR A 179 -23.99 -3.25 13.77
N LYS A 180 -24.05 -3.67 12.49
CA LYS A 180 -24.22 -2.79 11.31
C LYS A 180 -23.13 -1.72 11.16
N ILE A 181 -21.99 -1.91 11.82
CA ILE A 181 -20.82 -1.02 11.75
C ILE A 181 -19.78 -1.64 10.83
N GLY A 182 -19.43 -0.91 9.76
CA GLY A 182 -18.43 -1.34 8.78
C GLY A 182 -17.13 -0.57 8.97
N PHE A 183 -16.09 -1.24 9.48
CA PHE A 183 -14.80 -0.59 9.73
C PHE A 183 -14.04 -0.16 8.48
N ARG A 184 -14.40 -0.68 7.28
CA ARG A 184 -13.82 -0.26 5.98
C ARG A 184 -13.92 1.25 5.70
N TYR A 185 -14.93 1.92 6.25
CA TYR A 185 -15.07 3.37 6.05
C TYR A 185 -14.13 4.18 6.94
N ILE A 186 -13.61 3.59 8.02
CA ILE A 186 -12.75 4.23 9.02
C ILE A 186 -11.30 3.80 8.83
N ILE A 187 -11.06 2.52 8.58
CA ILE A 187 -9.75 1.92 8.38
C ILE A 187 -9.39 1.96 6.89
N ASP A 188 -8.24 2.54 6.60
CA ASP A 188 -7.67 2.59 5.26
C ASP A 188 -7.00 1.26 4.91
N ASN A 189 -6.12 0.78 5.79
CA ASN A 189 -5.40 -0.47 5.62
C ASN A 189 -4.94 -1.06 6.97
N ILE A 190 -4.59 -2.34 6.95
CA ILE A 190 -3.98 -3.05 8.08
C ILE A 190 -2.57 -3.46 7.67
N LEU A 191 -1.62 -3.32 8.57
CA LEU A 191 -0.24 -3.79 8.43
C LEU A 191 0.04 -4.83 9.51
N ILE A 192 0.46 -6.00 9.08
CA ILE A 192 0.91 -7.09 9.93
C ILE A 192 2.41 -7.23 9.71
N SER A 193 3.19 -7.02 10.75
CA SER A 193 4.61 -7.30 10.74
C SER A 193 4.90 -8.58 11.52
N SER A 194 5.82 -9.40 11.04
CA SER A 194 6.24 -10.62 11.74
C SER A 194 7.65 -11.01 11.36
N SER A 195 8.42 -11.49 12.33
CA SER A 195 9.77 -12.02 12.11
C SER A 195 9.79 -13.36 11.40
N SER A 196 8.67 -14.10 11.38
CA SER A 196 8.56 -15.38 10.67
C SER A 196 8.40 -15.22 9.16
N PHE A 197 8.07 -14.02 8.64
CA PHE A 197 8.04 -13.80 7.20
C PHE A 197 9.46 -13.72 6.64
N PRO A 198 9.92 -14.63 5.76
CA PRO A 198 11.33 -14.68 5.38
C PRO A 198 11.78 -13.53 4.45
N TYR A 199 10.85 -12.87 3.76
CA TYR A 199 11.14 -11.88 2.73
C TYR A 199 11.14 -10.45 3.29
N LYS A 200 12.32 -9.80 3.28
CA LYS A 200 12.52 -8.48 3.92
C LYS A 200 12.01 -7.34 3.05
N ASN A 201 12.18 -7.48 1.74
CA ASN A 201 11.82 -6.49 0.74
C ASN A 201 10.46 -6.77 0.13
N VAL A 202 9.78 -7.86 0.46
CA VAL A 202 8.42 -8.12 -0.01
C VAL A 202 7.37 -7.60 0.97
N ALA A 203 6.24 -7.16 0.43
CA ALA A 203 4.98 -7.02 1.15
C ALA A 203 3.89 -7.83 0.43
N ILE A 204 3.21 -8.72 1.14
CA ILE A 204 2.06 -9.45 0.59
C ILE A 204 0.80 -8.65 0.88
N LEU A 205 -0.03 -8.44 -0.13
CA LEU A 205 -1.31 -7.76 -0.02
C LEU A 205 -2.45 -8.76 -0.17
N ASP A 206 -3.20 -8.97 0.91
CA ASP A 206 -4.48 -9.68 0.87
C ASP A 206 -5.58 -8.74 0.36
N THR A 207 -6.27 -9.16 -0.70
CA THR A 207 -7.28 -8.34 -1.40
C THR A 207 -8.70 -8.90 -1.22
N PRO A 208 -9.75 -8.06 -1.33
CA PRO A 208 -11.12 -8.52 -1.50
C PRO A 208 -11.24 -9.55 -2.64
N GLY A 209 -12.10 -10.56 -2.45
CA GLY A 209 -12.50 -11.40 -3.58
C GLY A 209 -13.35 -10.59 -4.57
N TYR A 210 -12.97 -10.58 -5.85
CA TYR A 210 -13.63 -9.70 -6.82
C TYR A 210 -15.08 -10.10 -7.19
N SER A 211 -15.48 -11.34 -6.90
CA SER A 211 -16.83 -11.86 -7.18
C SER A 211 -17.41 -12.53 -5.94
N LYS A 212 -18.59 -12.09 -5.47
CA LYS A 212 -19.41 -12.83 -4.49
C LYS A 212 -20.42 -13.73 -5.22
N ASP A 213 -20.77 -14.86 -4.61
CA ASP A 213 -21.83 -15.75 -5.12
C ASP A 213 -23.14 -14.99 -5.38
N ASP A 214 -23.90 -15.46 -6.37
CA ASP A 214 -24.96 -14.70 -7.05
C ASP A 214 -26.22 -14.42 -6.20
N SER A 215 -26.25 -14.78 -4.92
CA SER A 215 -27.45 -14.76 -4.07
C SER A 215 -27.83 -13.41 -3.43
N ASN A 216 -27.01 -12.36 -3.53
CA ASN A 216 -27.39 -11.03 -3.02
C ASN A 216 -26.95 -9.91 -3.96
N ILE A 217 -27.91 -9.34 -4.68
CA ILE A 217 -27.79 -8.12 -5.49
C ILE A 217 -27.78 -6.95 -4.51
N ASN A 218 -26.63 -6.35 -4.23
CA ASN A 218 -26.54 -5.04 -3.56
C ASN A 218 -25.19 -4.38 -3.85
N SER A 219 -25.18 -3.04 -3.80
CA SER A 219 -24.07 -2.07 -4.05
C SER A 219 -22.67 -2.49 -3.57
N ASN A 220 -22.59 -3.34 -2.54
CA ASN A 220 -21.34 -3.88 -2.01
C ASN A 220 -20.55 -4.77 -3.00
N LYS A 221 -21.19 -5.40 -4.01
CA LYS A 221 -20.47 -6.21 -5.02
C LYS A 221 -19.56 -5.37 -5.92
N ILE A 222 -20.04 -4.20 -6.35
CA ILE A 222 -19.30 -3.28 -7.23
C ILE A 222 -18.11 -2.69 -6.46
N ALA A 223 -18.34 -2.27 -5.21
CA ALA A 223 -17.31 -1.69 -4.36
C ALA A 223 -16.15 -2.67 -4.05
N ASP A 224 -16.41 -3.98 -3.94
CA ASP A 224 -15.35 -4.97 -3.68
C ASP A 224 -14.51 -5.25 -4.94
N ALA A 225 -15.15 -5.35 -6.11
CA ALA A 225 -14.46 -5.54 -7.38
C ALA A 225 -13.60 -4.33 -7.79
N GLU A 226 -14.11 -3.11 -7.58
CA GLU A 226 -13.36 -1.87 -7.81
C GLU A 226 -12.16 -1.76 -6.88
N GLN A 227 -12.34 -2.05 -5.59
CA GLN A 227 -11.27 -2.01 -4.62
C GLN A 227 -10.20 -3.07 -4.91
N ALA A 228 -10.59 -4.31 -5.21
CA ALA A 228 -9.65 -5.35 -5.62
C ALA A 228 -8.87 -4.92 -6.88
N ARG A 229 -9.54 -4.28 -7.85
CA ARG A 229 -8.91 -3.76 -9.06
C ARG A 229 -7.89 -2.67 -8.76
N GLU A 230 -8.24 -1.68 -7.93
CA GLU A 230 -7.31 -0.60 -7.54
C GLU A 230 -6.09 -1.15 -6.79
N GLN A 231 -6.30 -2.08 -5.87
CA GLN A 231 -5.23 -2.71 -5.08
C GLN A 231 -4.30 -3.55 -5.94
N LEU A 232 -4.85 -4.40 -6.81
CA LEU A 232 -4.06 -5.27 -7.68
C LEU A 232 -3.32 -4.47 -8.77
N ARG A 233 -3.92 -3.39 -9.30
CA ARG A 233 -3.23 -2.47 -10.22
C ARG A 233 -2.00 -1.81 -9.60
N GLY A 234 -2.05 -1.54 -8.29
CA GLY A 234 -0.93 -0.96 -7.54
C GLY A 234 0.08 -1.98 -7.03
N SER A 235 -0.03 -3.26 -7.39
CA SER A 235 0.91 -4.31 -6.99
C SER A 235 2.00 -4.50 -8.05
N ASP A 236 3.24 -4.75 -7.62
CA ASP A 236 4.38 -4.99 -8.51
C ASP A 236 4.33 -6.37 -9.15
N PHE A 237 3.89 -7.36 -8.35
CA PHE A 237 3.68 -8.75 -8.71
C PHE A 237 2.24 -9.16 -8.36
N ILE A 238 1.67 -10.10 -9.11
CA ILE A 238 0.33 -10.63 -8.83
C ILE A 238 0.40 -12.16 -8.77
N ILE A 239 -0.19 -12.72 -7.72
CA ILE A 239 -0.52 -14.13 -7.63
C ILE A 239 -2.05 -14.28 -7.72
N TRP A 240 -2.54 -15.02 -8.71
CA TRP A 240 -3.98 -15.22 -8.96
C TRP A 240 -4.43 -16.61 -8.51
N LEU A 241 -5.32 -16.67 -7.52
CA LEU A 241 -5.81 -17.92 -6.94
C LEU A 241 -7.16 -18.36 -7.52
N MET A 242 -7.22 -19.62 -7.93
CA MET A 242 -8.44 -20.33 -8.33
C MET A 242 -8.54 -21.67 -7.61
N LYS A 243 -9.76 -22.20 -7.43
CA LYS A 243 -9.94 -23.51 -6.80
C LYS A 243 -9.80 -24.59 -7.86
N ILE A 244 -9.19 -25.72 -7.50
CA ILE A 244 -9.09 -26.85 -8.43
C ILE A 244 -10.46 -27.37 -8.92
N LYS A 245 -11.48 -27.31 -8.05
CA LYS A 245 -12.85 -27.75 -8.38
C LYS A 245 -13.54 -26.87 -9.42
N ASP A 246 -13.07 -25.64 -9.62
CA ASP A 246 -13.62 -24.76 -10.63
C ASP A 246 -13.20 -25.20 -12.05
N GLY A 247 -12.32 -26.21 -12.16
CA GLY A 247 -11.86 -26.75 -13.43
C GLY A 247 -10.83 -25.83 -14.05
N VAL A 248 -11.18 -25.16 -15.14
CA VAL A 248 -10.29 -24.22 -15.85
C VAL A 248 -10.55 -22.79 -15.42
N ILE A 249 -9.63 -21.86 -15.74
CA ILE A 249 -9.92 -20.43 -15.60
C ILE A 249 -11.18 -20.07 -16.41
N ASP A 250 -12.13 -19.36 -15.79
CA ASP A 250 -13.38 -18.99 -16.46
C ASP A 250 -13.32 -17.57 -17.05
N ASN A 251 -14.34 -17.23 -17.84
CA ASN A 251 -14.42 -15.93 -18.50
C ASN A 251 -14.51 -14.77 -17.48
N LYS A 252 -15.12 -14.97 -16.31
CA LYS A 252 -15.21 -13.93 -15.28
C LYS A 252 -13.81 -13.59 -14.73
N ASP A 253 -12.96 -14.58 -14.51
CA ASP A 253 -11.56 -14.37 -14.11
C ASP A 253 -10.78 -13.64 -15.20
N VAL A 254 -10.89 -14.12 -16.45
CA VAL A 254 -10.19 -13.54 -17.62
C VAL A 254 -10.58 -12.07 -17.84
N GLU A 255 -11.87 -11.75 -17.81
CA GLU A 255 -12.37 -10.40 -17.97
C GLU A 255 -11.86 -9.48 -16.86
N PHE A 256 -11.91 -9.93 -15.60
CA PHE A 256 -11.42 -9.13 -14.48
C PHE A 256 -9.90 -8.87 -14.61
N ILE A 257 -9.10 -9.89 -14.90
CA ILE A 257 -7.65 -9.74 -15.07
C ILE A 257 -7.34 -8.75 -16.20
N LYS A 258 -8.05 -8.82 -17.33
CA LYS A 258 -7.89 -7.84 -18.42
C LYS A 258 -8.15 -6.41 -17.96
N THR A 259 -9.10 -6.20 -17.04
CA THR A 259 -9.34 -4.84 -16.49
C THR A 259 -8.18 -4.31 -15.65
N LEU A 260 -7.26 -5.15 -15.17
CA LEU A 260 -6.07 -4.70 -14.44
C LEU A 260 -5.08 -3.97 -15.37
N ASN A 261 -5.11 -4.24 -16.67
CA ASN A 261 -4.12 -3.73 -17.65
C ASN A 261 -2.66 -3.99 -17.19
N TYR A 262 -2.46 -5.13 -16.53
CA TYR A 262 -1.21 -5.52 -15.91
C TYR A 262 -0.23 -6.05 -16.97
N LYS A 263 0.99 -5.51 -16.99
CA LYS A 263 1.96 -5.75 -18.09
C LYS A 263 2.98 -6.86 -17.81
N ASN A 264 3.12 -7.23 -16.55
CA ASN A 264 4.07 -8.24 -16.08
C ASN A 264 3.38 -9.61 -16.05
N ASP A 265 4.18 -10.63 -15.82
CA ASP A 265 3.73 -12.02 -15.76
C ASP A 265 3.01 -12.30 -14.43
N ILE A 266 1.81 -12.88 -14.50
CA ILE A 266 1.03 -13.28 -13.32
C ILE A 266 1.32 -14.74 -12.96
N LEU A 267 1.52 -15.05 -11.67
CA LEU A 267 1.58 -16.45 -11.21
C LEU A 267 0.17 -16.94 -10.89
N PHE A 268 -0.26 -18.03 -11.54
CA PHE A 268 -1.57 -18.62 -11.27
C PHE A 268 -1.45 -19.82 -10.34
N ILE A 269 -2.27 -19.84 -9.29
CA ILE A 269 -2.32 -20.89 -8.29
C ILE A 269 -3.65 -21.63 -8.35
N PHE A 270 -3.58 -22.92 -8.67
CA PHE A 270 -4.68 -23.87 -8.52
C PHE A 270 -4.68 -24.41 -7.09
N ASN A 271 -5.38 -23.71 -6.21
CA ASN A 271 -5.44 -24.00 -4.80
C ASN A 271 -6.36 -25.20 -4.49
N LYS A 272 -6.20 -25.74 -3.27
CA LYS A 272 -6.94 -26.91 -2.75
C LYS A 272 -6.69 -28.18 -3.56
N CYS A 273 -5.49 -28.33 -4.12
CA CYS A 273 -5.17 -29.49 -4.94
C CYS A 273 -5.22 -30.81 -4.14
N ASP A 274 -5.13 -30.75 -2.81
CA ASP A 274 -5.38 -31.88 -1.91
C ASP A 274 -6.76 -32.51 -2.09
N GLU A 275 -7.76 -31.76 -2.57
CA GLU A 275 -9.09 -32.30 -2.87
C GLU A 275 -9.10 -33.18 -4.14
N ALA A 276 -8.08 -33.07 -4.99
CA ALA A 276 -7.89 -33.93 -6.16
C ALA A 276 -7.05 -35.19 -5.82
N TYR A 277 -6.24 -35.16 -4.77
CA TYR A 277 -5.43 -36.30 -4.33
C TYR A 277 -6.17 -37.12 -3.24
N PRO A 278 -5.89 -38.43 -3.09
CA PRO A 278 -4.89 -39.25 -3.79
C PRO A 278 -5.41 -39.94 -5.06
N ASN A 279 -6.60 -39.59 -5.57
CA ASN A 279 -7.20 -40.28 -6.72
C ASN A 279 -6.42 -39.97 -8.03
N PRO A 280 -5.79 -40.96 -8.70
CA PRO A 280 -4.99 -40.73 -9.90
C PRO A 280 -5.77 -40.12 -11.06
N ASN A 281 -7.05 -40.44 -11.22
CA ASN A 281 -7.89 -39.87 -12.27
C ASN A 281 -8.15 -38.39 -12.03
N ASN A 282 -8.37 -38.00 -10.76
CA ASN A 282 -8.53 -36.60 -10.38
C ASN A 282 -7.22 -35.83 -10.51
N ALA A 283 -6.08 -36.45 -10.21
CA ALA A 283 -4.75 -35.86 -10.45
C ALA A 283 -4.49 -35.60 -11.93
N LYS A 284 -4.88 -36.53 -12.82
CA LYS A 284 -4.79 -36.32 -14.28
C LYS A 284 -5.70 -35.17 -14.74
N ALA A 285 -6.95 -35.16 -14.31
CA ALA A 285 -7.90 -34.09 -14.62
C ALA A 285 -7.42 -32.71 -14.14
N MET A 286 -6.71 -32.65 -13.00
CA MET A 286 -6.07 -31.43 -12.51
C MET A 286 -5.01 -30.92 -13.48
N TYR A 287 -4.09 -31.78 -13.94
CA TYR A 287 -3.06 -31.37 -14.91
C TYR A 287 -3.66 -30.98 -16.26
N ASP A 288 -4.68 -31.71 -16.74
CA ASP A 288 -5.41 -31.35 -17.96
C ASP A 288 -6.06 -29.95 -17.83
N SER A 289 -6.59 -29.61 -16.66
CA SER A 289 -7.19 -28.29 -16.38
C SER A 289 -6.14 -27.17 -16.33
N ILE A 290 -4.95 -27.47 -15.79
CA ILE A 290 -3.81 -26.55 -15.79
C ILE A 290 -3.35 -26.27 -17.23
N ASP A 291 -3.18 -27.30 -18.05
CA ASP A 291 -2.73 -27.15 -19.44
C ASP A 291 -3.76 -26.39 -20.28
N LYS A 292 -5.05 -26.71 -20.14
CA LYS A 292 -6.13 -25.94 -20.77
C LYS A 292 -6.13 -24.48 -20.32
N THR A 293 -5.89 -24.21 -19.04
CA THR A 293 -5.80 -22.84 -18.53
C THR A 293 -4.64 -22.07 -19.16
N LYS A 294 -3.47 -22.71 -19.34
CA LYS A 294 -2.34 -22.10 -20.07
C LYS A 294 -2.71 -21.74 -21.51
N ILE A 295 -3.51 -22.57 -22.19
CA ILE A 295 -4.00 -22.28 -23.54
C ILE A 295 -4.93 -21.06 -23.52
N ILE A 296 -5.94 -21.05 -22.63
CA ILE A 296 -6.90 -19.96 -22.50
C ILE A 296 -6.20 -18.63 -22.21
N LEU A 297 -5.18 -18.63 -21.32
CA LEU A 297 -4.40 -17.43 -21.00
C LEU A 297 -3.64 -16.90 -22.23
N LYS A 298 -3.02 -17.78 -23.03
CA LYS A 298 -2.32 -17.41 -24.27
C LYS A 298 -3.28 -16.82 -25.31
N GLU A 299 -4.42 -17.47 -25.55
CA GLU A 299 -5.44 -17.01 -26.49
C GLU A 299 -5.97 -15.62 -26.11
N ASN A 300 -6.09 -15.37 -24.81
CA ASN A 300 -6.53 -14.09 -24.26
C ASN A 300 -5.42 -13.05 -24.10
N LYS A 301 -4.19 -13.35 -24.55
CA LYS A 301 -3.00 -12.48 -24.46
C LYS A 301 -2.69 -12.05 -23.02
N ILE A 302 -3.01 -12.88 -22.04
CA ILE A 302 -2.64 -12.67 -20.63
C ILE A 302 -1.27 -13.29 -20.41
N LYS A 303 -0.31 -12.47 -19.98
CA LYS A 303 1.02 -12.95 -19.62
C LYS A 303 1.01 -13.64 -18.27
N PHE A 304 1.73 -14.75 -18.18
CA PHE A 304 1.78 -15.54 -16.96
C PHE A 304 3.16 -16.15 -16.75
N TYR A 305 3.58 -16.22 -15.48
CA TYR A 305 4.85 -16.80 -15.07
C TYR A 305 4.75 -18.32 -15.16
N ASP A 306 3.73 -18.87 -14.49
CA ASP A 306 3.32 -20.27 -14.62
C ASP A 306 1.89 -20.44 -14.07
N VAL A 307 1.37 -21.67 -14.20
CA VAL A 307 0.14 -22.14 -13.58
C VAL A 307 0.51 -23.37 -12.76
N ILE A 308 0.44 -23.28 -11.43
CA ILE A 308 0.90 -24.33 -10.52
C ILE A 308 -0.22 -24.81 -9.59
N PRO A 309 -0.32 -26.13 -9.31
CA PRO A 309 -1.22 -26.64 -8.28
C PRO A 309 -0.59 -26.49 -6.90
N TYR A 310 -1.40 -26.10 -5.92
CA TYR A 310 -0.97 -25.84 -4.55
C TYR A 310 -2.03 -26.31 -3.53
N SER A 311 -1.58 -26.70 -2.35
CA SER A 311 -2.44 -27.03 -1.21
C SER A 311 -2.00 -26.20 -0.01
N SER A 312 -2.91 -25.41 0.55
CA SER A 312 -2.65 -24.68 1.81
C SER A 312 -2.75 -25.57 3.06
N LYS A 313 -2.70 -26.90 2.92
CA LYS A 313 -2.60 -27.87 4.03
C LYS A 313 -1.17 -28.40 4.09
N GLU A 314 -0.51 -28.19 5.24
CA GLU A 314 0.91 -28.54 5.51
C GLU A 314 1.31 -29.95 5.07
N TYR A 315 0.42 -30.94 5.21
CA TYR A 315 0.70 -32.34 4.88
C TYR A 315 0.99 -32.60 3.38
N TYR A 316 0.54 -31.75 2.47
CA TYR A 316 0.66 -31.97 1.02
C TYR A 316 1.79 -31.18 0.34
N ASN A 317 2.56 -30.41 1.13
CA ASN A 317 3.63 -29.54 0.65
C ASN A 317 4.89 -30.33 0.21
N THR A 318 5.14 -31.50 0.81
CA THR A 318 6.43 -32.19 0.74
C THR A 318 6.63 -33.15 -0.44
N LYS A 319 5.82 -33.10 -1.50
CA LYS A 319 5.86 -34.15 -2.56
C LYS A 319 6.15 -33.71 -3.99
N TYR A 320 6.38 -32.43 -4.29
CA TYR A 320 6.54 -32.02 -5.69
C TYR A 320 7.45 -30.79 -5.90
N ASP A 321 8.07 -30.75 -7.08
CA ASP A 321 8.84 -29.66 -7.74
C ASP A 321 8.06 -28.32 -7.93
N LYS A 322 6.97 -28.16 -7.16
CA LYS A 322 5.96 -27.09 -7.26
C LYS A 322 6.23 -25.97 -6.26
N GLU A 323 6.77 -26.32 -5.09
CA GLU A 323 7.28 -25.32 -4.13
C GLU A 323 8.44 -24.53 -4.74
N ALA A 324 9.30 -25.19 -5.53
CA ALA A 324 10.44 -24.54 -6.18
C ALA A 324 10.04 -23.35 -7.08
N LYS A 325 8.93 -23.46 -7.82
CA LYS A 325 8.45 -22.38 -8.71
C LYS A 325 7.82 -21.22 -7.94
N LEU A 326 7.06 -21.52 -6.89
CA LEU A 326 6.50 -20.49 -6.02
C LEU A 326 7.62 -19.76 -5.27
N LEU A 327 8.56 -20.49 -4.69
CA LEU A 327 9.73 -19.93 -4.01
C LEU A 327 10.55 -19.08 -4.96
N LYS A 328 10.82 -19.57 -6.19
CA LYS A 328 11.53 -18.78 -7.20
C LYS A 328 10.79 -17.49 -7.56
N PHE A 329 9.46 -17.52 -7.72
CA PHE A 329 8.67 -16.31 -7.96
C PHE A 329 8.78 -15.30 -6.80
N LEU A 330 8.76 -15.78 -5.56
CA LEU A 330 8.94 -14.95 -4.37
C LEU A 330 10.36 -14.39 -4.26
N ASP A 331 11.39 -15.17 -4.62
CA ASP A 331 12.79 -14.73 -4.68
C ASP A 331 13.01 -13.70 -5.79
N ASP A 332 12.37 -13.89 -6.95
CA ASP A 332 12.34 -12.91 -8.05
C ASP A 332 11.70 -11.59 -7.57
N ALA A 333 10.64 -11.66 -6.76
CA ALA A 333 10.00 -10.48 -6.18
C ALA A 333 10.84 -9.80 -5.07
N GLU A 334 11.54 -10.57 -4.23
CA GLU A 334 12.45 -10.06 -3.18
C GLU A 334 13.67 -9.36 -3.77
N SER A 335 14.19 -9.88 -4.88
CA SER A 335 15.32 -9.31 -5.63
C SER A 335 14.90 -8.20 -6.59
N TYR A 336 13.61 -8.04 -6.84
CA TYR A 336 13.09 -6.97 -7.67
C TYR A 336 13.44 -5.62 -7.05
N GLN A 337 14.39 -4.92 -7.66
CA GLN A 337 14.71 -3.55 -7.32
C GLN A 337 13.56 -2.66 -7.79
N ASN A 338 12.57 -2.53 -6.92
CA ASN A 338 11.44 -1.72 -7.22
C ASN A 338 11.91 -0.28 -7.43
N LYS A 339 11.58 0.31 -8.59
CA LYS A 339 11.71 1.76 -8.83
C LYS A 339 10.63 2.54 -8.08
N ASN A 340 10.14 2.03 -6.94
CA ASN A 340 9.47 2.88 -5.99
C ASN A 340 10.47 3.96 -5.62
N GLU A 341 10.22 5.16 -6.14
CA GLU A 341 11.06 6.33 -5.94
C GLU A 341 11.41 6.41 -4.46
N ASP A 342 12.68 6.19 -4.12
CA ASP A 342 13.12 6.47 -2.77
C ASP A 342 12.87 7.97 -2.54
N ILE A 343 11.82 8.24 -1.78
CA ILE A 343 11.35 9.58 -1.44
C ILE A 343 12.52 10.40 -0.88
N MET A 344 13.37 9.79 -0.06
CA MET A 344 14.53 10.46 0.52
C MET A 344 15.58 10.76 -0.53
N ARG A 345 15.81 9.85 -1.47
CA ARG A 345 16.68 10.10 -2.63
C ARG A 345 16.13 11.21 -3.52
N ASN A 346 14.81 11.29 -3.72
CA ASN A 346 14.18 12.36 -4.48
C ASN A 346 14.33 13.72 -3.80
N ILE A 347 14.05 13.81 -2.51
CA ILE A 347 14.28 15.03 -1.72
C ILE A 347 15.77 15.41 -1.78
N TYR A 348 16.67 14.43 -1.65
CA TYR A 348 18.10 14.65 -1.80
C TYR A 348 18.51 15.19 -3.17
N ASN A 349 17.98 14.64 -4.25
CA ASN A 349 18.23 15.12 -5.61
C ASN A 349 17.74 16.56 -5.79
N ILE A 350 16.59 16.93 -5.22
CA ILE A 350 16.06 18.30 -5.28
C ILE A 350 16.97 19.26 -4.51
N VAL A 351 17.32 18.93 -3.26
CA VAL A 351 18.19 19.77 -2.40
C VAL A 351 19.58 19.94 -3.01
N THR A 352 20.17 18.88 -3.55
CA THR A 352 21.48 18.94 -4.22
C THR A 352 21.43 19.77 -5.51
N THR A 353 20.35 19.66 -6.29
CA THR A 353 20.14 20.48 -7.49
C THR A 353 20.10 21.97 -7.15
N ILE A 354 19.38 22.35 -6.09
CA ILE A 354 19.29 23.74 -5.63
C ILE A 354 20.64 24.27 -5.17
N ASN A 355 21.36 23.50 -4.35
CA ASN A 355 22.70 23.87 -3.88
C ASN A 355 23.68 24.06 -5.05
N LYS A 356 23.67 23.13 -6.01
CA LYS A 356 24.51 23.22 -7.22
C LYS A 356 24.22 24.48 -8.03
N LYS A 357 22.94 24.86 -8.18
CA LYS A 357 22.56 26.12 -8.85
C LYS A 357 23.12 27.34 -8.13
N MET A 358 23.01 27.41 -6.80
CA MET A 358 23.60 28.53 -6.02
C MET A 358 25.12 28.58 -6.12
N ASP A 359 25.79 27.42 -6.15
CA ASP A 359 27.25 27.35 -6.28
C ASP A 359 27.74 27.80 -7.66
N ASN A 360 27.00 27.43 -8.71
CA ASN A 360 27.26 27.94 -10.05
C ASN A 360 27.07 29.46 -10.11
N MET A 361 25.98 30.00 -9.55
CA MET A 361 25.76 31.45 -9.48
C MET A 361 26.90 32.16 -8.75
N LEU A 362 27.34 31.67 -7.58
CA LEU A 362 28.47 32.25 -6.87
C LEU A 362 29.72 32.27 -7.74
N THR A 363 30.02 31.16 -8.41
CA THR A 363 31.17 31.05 -9.31
C THR A 363 31.13 32.09 -10.42
N ASP A 364 29.96 32.28 -11.06
CA ASP A 364 29.80 33.23 -12.15
C ASP A 364 29.92 34.68 -11.66
N TYR A 365 29.28 35.04 -10.54
CA TYR A 365 29.37 36.39 -9.98
C TYR A 365 30.77 36.71 -9.43
N PHE A 366 31.51 35.73 -8.89
CA PHE A 366 32.92 35.95 -8.51
C PHE A 366 33.80 36.25 -9.73
N LYS A 367 33.63 35.49 -10.83
CA LYS A 367 34.34 35.78 -12.08
C LYS A 367 34.03 37.17 -12.63
N MET A 368 32.75 37.57 -12.63
CA MET A 368 32.33 38.92 -13.05
C MET A 368 32.95 39.99 -12.16
N LYS A 369 32.95 39.78 -10.84
CA LYS A 369 33.54 40.69 -9.86
C LYS A 369 35.04 40.89 -10.11
N ASP A 370 35.78 39.81 -10.33
CA ASP A 370 37.21 39.85 -10.62
C ASP A 370 37.50 40.59 -11.93
N MET A 371 36.68 40.37 -12.96
CA MET A 371 36.79 41.08 -14.24
C MET A 371 36.57 42.58 -14.07
N ILE A 372 35.54 42.99 -13.34
CA ILE A 372 35.27 44.41 -13.07
C ILE A 372 36.39 45.03 -12.23
N SER A 373 36.87 44.33 -11.21
CA SER A 373 38.00 44.78 -10.37
C SER A 373 39.25 45.06 -11.21
N LYS A 374 39.56 44.19 -12.17
CA LYS A 374 40.70 44.40 -13.09
C LYS A 374 40.50 45.63 -13.97
N ASN A 375 39.29 45.80 -14.54
CA ASN A 375 38.98 46.96 -15.40
C ASN A 375 39.00 48.29 -14.63
N ILE A 376 38.60 48.31 -13.35
CA ILE A 376 38.73 49.49 -12.49
C ILE A 376 40.20 49.89 -12.33
N TYR A 377 41.09 48.91 -12.13
CA TYR A 377 42.51 49.18 -11.84
C TYR A 377 43.29 49.71 -13.06
N ILE A 378 42.92 49.30 -14.27
CA ILE A 378 43.61 49.69 -15.52
C ILE A 378 43.02 50.93 -16.21
N SER A 379 41.83 51.37 -15.80
CA SER A 379 41.15 52.50 -16.44
C SER A 379 41.68 53.83 -15.91
N GLU A 380 41.86 54.80 -16.81
CA GLU A 380 42.19 56.19 -16.44
C GLU A 380 40.97 57.13 -16.54
N GLU A 381 39.86 56.67 -17.13
CA GLU A 381 38.63 57.44 -17.34
C GLU A 381 37.75 57.54 -16.07
N PRO A 382 37.61 58.72 -15.42
CA PRO A 382 36.96 58.85 -14.12
C PRO A 382 35.47 58.45 -14.11
N LEU A 383 34.73 58.78 -15.18
CA LEU A 383 33.31 58.44 -15.29
C LEU A 383 33.12 56.92 -15.46
N TYR A 384 34.03 56.26 -16.17
CA TYR A 384 33.99 54.81 -16.35
C TYR A 384 34.32 54.08 -15.04
N ILE A 385 35.34 54.54 -14.29
CA ILE A 385 35.66 54.03 -12.96
C ILE A 385 34.46 54.16 -12.02
N LYS A 386 33.77 55.31 -12.03
CA LYS A 386 32.57 55.53 -11.20
C LYS A 386 31.45 54.54 -11.53
N ALA A 387 31.23 54.25 -12.81
CA ALA A 387 30.23 53.27 -13.23
C ALA A 387 30.61 51.83 -12.80
N LEU A 388 31.86 51.44 -13.03
CA LEU A 388 32.35 50.11 -12.66
C LEU A 388 32.37 49.87 -11.15
N THR A 389 32.71 50.89 -10.35
CA THR A 389 32.71 50.79 -8.88
C THR A 389 31.30 50.61 -8.32
N ALA A 390 30.28 51.28 -8.90
CA ALA A 390 28.89 51.03 -8.57
C ALA A 390 28.47 49.59 -8.90
N LEU A 391 28.80 49.10 -10.10
CA LEU A 391 28.51 47.73 -10.51
C LEU A 391 29.23 46.67 -9.63
N TYR A 392 30.47 46.94 -9.24
CA TYR A 392 31.22 46.09 -8.32
C TYR A 392 30.53 45.97 -6.95
N PHE A 393 29.97 47.08 -6.45
CA PHE A 393 29.21 47.09 -5.22
C PHE A 393 27.92 46.28 -5.34
N ASP A 394 27.17 46.46 -6.43
CA ASP A 394 25.94 45.70 -6.70
C ASP A 394 26.21 44.18 -6.79
N ILE A 395 27.27 43.77 -7.48
CA ILE A 395 27.68 42.37 -7.56
C ILE A 395 28.09 41.85 -6.18
N SER A 396 28.82 42.64 -5.39
CA SER A 396 29.22 42.25 -4.03
C SER A 396 28.01 42.05 -3.12
N ASN A 397 26.99 42.89 -3.23
CA ASN A 397 25.72 42.73 -2.53
C ASN A 397 24.99 41.48 -3.01
N TYR A 398 24.95 41.23 -4.32
CA TYR A 398 24.31 40.04 -4.88
C TYR A 398 24.97 38.73 -4.43
N ILE A 399 26.31 38.67 -4.43
CA ILE A 399 27.07 37.54 -3.86
C ILE A 399 26.70 37.32 -2.39
N SER A 400 26.58 38.40 -1.61
CA SER A 400 26.18 38.32 -0.20
C SER A 400 24.76 37.79 -0.03
N ASN A 401 23.84 38.20 -0.91
CA ASN A 401 22.47 37.68 -0.96
C ASN A 401 22.43 36.19 -1.31
N ILE A 402 23.25 35.72 -2.26
CA ILE A 402 23.33 34.28 -2.58
C ILE A 402 23.84 33.49 -1.38
N LYS A 403 24.89 33.96 -0.69
CA LYS A 403 25.40 33.31 0.53
C LYS A 403 24.33 33.24 1.63
N LEU A 404 23.58 34.33 1.85
CA LEU A 404 22.49 34.36 2.81
C LEU A 404 21.36 33.39 2.43
N SER A 405 20.98 33.35 1.15
CA SER A 405 19.99 32.39 0.63
C SER A 405 20.44 30.95 0.81
N LYS A 406 21.72 30.65 0.58
CA LYS A 406 22.29 29.32 0.82
C LYS A 406 22.22 28.93 2.30
N TYR A 407 22.52 29.85 3.21
CA TYR A 407 22.40 29.62 4.65
C TYR A 407 20.94 29.36 5.06
N LYS A 408 19.99 30.20 4.62
CA LYS A 408 18.55 30.02 4.88
C LYS A 408 18.04 28.68 4.33
N PHE A 409 18.40 28.35 3.09
CA PHE A 409 18.00 27.11 2.47
C PHE A 409 18.57 25.89 3.19
N LYS A 410 19.81 25.96 3.71
CA LYS A 410 20.40 24.88 4.51
C LYS A 410 19.53 24.56 5.74
N ASP A 411 19.11 25.57 6.49
CA ASP A 411 18.20 25.40 7.63
C ASP A 411 16.85 24.79 7.21
N VAL A 412 16.26 25.28 6.12
CA VAL A 412 15.02 24.72 5.57
C VAL A 412 15.18 23.26 5.14
N SER A 413 16.28 22.93 4.45
CA SER A 413 16.55 21.56 4.00
C SER A 413 16.71 20.60 5.18
N ASN A 414 17.40 21.01 6.25
CA ASN A 414 17.52 20.21 7.48
C ASN A 414 16.16 19.98 8.13
N LYS A 415 15.28 20.98 8.17
CA LYS A 415 13.91 20.85 8.70
C LYS A 415 13.09 19.88 7.87
N ILE A 416 13.16 19.99 6.54
CA ILE A 416 12.51 19.05 5.61
C ILE A 416 13.00 17.62 5.88
N TYR A 417 14.32 17.38 5.95
CA TYR A 417 14.86 16.04 6.23
C TYR A 417 14.45 15.52 7.61
N THR A 418 14.46 16.36 8.64
CA THR A 418 14.10 15.96 10.00
C THR A 418 12.63 15.58 10.08
N SER A 419 11.73 16.42 9.53
CA SER A 419 10.30 16.13 9.48
C SER A 419 10.03 14.85 8.69
N PHE A 420 10.67 14.67 7.52
CA PHE A 420 10.51 13.44 6.75
C PHE A 420 11.07 12.20 7.44
N SER A 421 12.27 12.28 8.03
CA SER A 421 12.83 11.14 8.75
C SER A 421 11.96 10.75 9.95
N ASN A 422 11.37 11.72 10.65
CA ASN A 422 10.43 11.45 11.74
C ASN A 422 9.15 10.80 11.23
N ILE A 423 8.61 11.29 10.10
CA ILE A 423 7.44 10.70 9.43
C ILE A 423 7.75 9.25 9.03
N VAL A 424 8.91 9.00 8.41
CA VAL A 424 9.34 7.68 7.93
C VAL A 424 9.66 6.71 9.07
N LYS A 425 10.19 7.19 10.20
CA LYS A 425 10.43 6.33 11.37
C LYS A 425 9.14 5.91 12.07
N LYS A 426 8.04 6.64 11.84
CA LYS A 426 6.77 6.47 12.54
C LYS A 426 5.72 5.73 11.71
N GLY A 427 5.75 5.85 10.38
CA GLY A 427 5.03 4.95 9.49
C GLY A 427 5.83 3.68 9.28
#